data_AF-L0DGB0-F1
#
_entry.id   AF-L0DGB0-F1
#
_cell.length_a   1.000
_cell.length_b   1.000
_cell.length_c   1.000
_cell.angle_alpha   90.00
_cell.angle_beta   90.00
_cell.angle_gamma   90.00
#
_symmetry.space_group_name_H-M   'P 1'
#
loop_
_entity.id
_entity.type
_entity.pdbx_description
1 polymer ?
#
loop_
_entity_poly.entity_id
_entity_poly.type
_entity_poly.pdbx_seq_one_letter_code
_entity_poly.pdbx_strand_id
1 'polypeptide(L)'
;MASLSATLLDSFVGKSVEDLCPLGFGKVSDDHNHCAHFVGHVLKLNSSVTTGLTCAGMVHAGKKHPTAGALIRVNDIYNFCADLDDPNPLGCLAYYTLKSNIGADGLMGTMRQKHVGICFEGHVYNYGNRNDKVRKDKVGDLANLYGKATITRYTMLPMGHTVLTLDEIKGLVPK
;
A
#
# COMPACT_ATOMS: atom_id res chain seq x y z
N MET A 1 3.34 -17.63 7.04
CA MET A 1 2.88 -16.75 5.95
C MET A 1 1.40 -17.00 5.77
N ALA A 2 0.60 -15.95 5.93
CA ALA A 2 -0.84 -16.04 5.77
C ALA A 2 -1.23 -16.05 4.28
N SER A 3 -2.46 -16.45 3.98
CA SER A 3 -3.10 -16.17 2.71
C SER A 3 -3.89 -14.87 2.79
N LEU A 4 -4.04 -14.18 1.65
CA LEU A 4 -4.95 -13.05 1.58
C LEU A 4 -6.37 -13.53 1.84
N SER A 5 -7.07 -12.89 2.78
CA SER A 5 -8.45 -13.19 3.12
C SER A 5 -9.12 -11.94 3.70
N ALA A 6 -10.44 -11.89 3.62
CA ALA A 6 -11.21 -10.81 4.24
C ALA A 6 -10.94 -10.73 5.75
N THR A 7 -10.91 -11.87 6.46
CA THR A 7 -10.62 -11.91 7.91
C THR A 7 -9.27 -11.31 8.25
N LEU A 8 -8.22 -11.62 7.49
CA LEU A 8 -6.90 -11.03 7.69
C LEU A 8 -6.92 -9.52 7.45
N LEU A 9 -7.53 -9.08 6.35
CA LEU A 9 -7.57 -7.66 6.00
C LEU A 9 -8.43 -6.84 6.97
N ASP A 10 -9.54 -7.43 7.46
CA ASP A 10 -10.41 -6.85 8.48
C ASP A 10 -9.67 -6.66 9.80
N SER A 11 -8.71 -7.51 10.15
CA SER A 11 -7.88 -7.36 11.36
C SER A 11 -7.03 -6.08 11.38
N PHE A 12 -6.75 -5.50 10.20
CA PHE A 12 -6.04 -4.24 10.06
C PHE A 12 -6.94 -3.02 10.14
N VAL A 13 -8.26 -3.15 9.93
CA VAL A 13 -9.17 -2.01 9.92
C VAL A 13 -9.13 -1.29 11.27
N GLY A 14 -9.00 0.03 11.22
CA GLY A 14 -8.88 0.88 12.40
C GLY A 14 -7.45 1.03 12.95
N LYS A 15 -6.47 0.27 12.46
CA LYS A 15 -5.06 0.41 12.86
C LYS A 15 -4.43 1.69 12.30
N SER A 16 -3.61 2.35 13.10
CA SER A 16 -2.84 3.53 12.68
C SER A 16 -1.57 3.11 11.93
N VAL A 17 -0.85 4.08 11.32
CA VAL A 17 0.45 3.78 10.70
C VAL A 17 1.48 3.32 11.73
N GLU A 18 1.40 3.80 12.97
CA GLU A 18 2.31 3.44 14.05
C GLU A 18 2.10 1.99 14.49
N ASP A 19 0.87 1.48 14.43
CA ASP A 19 0.59 0.06 14.65
C ASP A 19 1.24 -0.84 13.59
N LEU A 20 1.41 -0.31 12.37
CA LEU A 20 1.83 -1.03 11.17
C LEU A 20 3.34 -0.94 10.92
N CYS A 21 4.02 0.09 11.43
CA CYS A 21 5.44 0.29 11.18
C CYS A 21 6.28 -0.03 12.43
N PRO A 22 6.92 -1.21 12.50
CA PRO A 22 7.76 -1.58 13.64
C PRO A 22 9.03 -0.72 13.76
N LEU A 23 9.36 0.05 12.70
CA LEU A 23 10.50 0.97 12.67
C LEU A 23 10.15 2.38 13.15
N GLY A 24 8.87 2.65 13.47
CA GLY A 24 8.42 3.97 13.93
C GLY A 24 8.48 5.05 12.86
N PHE A 25 8.44 4.69 11.57
CA PHE A 25 8.36 5.65 10.47
C PHE A 25 6.91 6.11 10.27
N GLY A 26 6.72 7.42 10.19
CA GLY A 26 5.39 8.02 10.05
C GLY A 26 4.66 8.14 11.39
N LYS A 27 3.76 9.12 11.46
CA LYS A 27 2.91 9.40 12.60
C LYS A 27 1.50 9.71 12.14
N VAL A 28 0.54 9.48 13.03
CA VAL A 28 -0.81 10.04 12.93
C VAL A 28 -0.70 11.53 12.63
N SER A 29 -1.47 11.99 11.64
CA SER A 29 -1.60 13.38 11.21
C SER A 29 -0.37 13.96 10.50
N ASP A 30 0.54 13.12 10.02
CA ASP A 30 1.58 13.57 9.09
C ASP A 30 1.16 13.40 7.60
N ASP A 31 1.93 14.04 6.73
CA ASP A 31 1.64 14.11 5.29
C ASP A 31 2.32 13.00 4.45
N HIS A 32 2.84 11.94 5.07
CA HIS A 32 3.47 10.84 4.34
C HIS A 32 2.43 9.97 3.59
N ASN A 33 2.91 9.20 2.61
CA ASN A 33 2.08 8.31 1.79
C ASN A 33 1.71 7.02 2.55
N HIS A 34 0.94 7.15 3.63
CA HIS A 34 0.59 6.02 4.50
C HIS A 34 -0.20 4.92 3.80
N CYS A 35 -0.90 5.24 2.70
CA CYS A 35 -1.58 4.24 1.87
C CYS A 35 -0.58 3.21 1.29
N ALA A 36 0.51 3.66 0.68
CA ALA A 36 1.56 2.78 0.19
C ALA A 36 2.28 2.07 1.35
N HIS A 37 2.48 2.76 2.47
CA HIS A 37 3.13 2.21 3.65
C HIS A 37 2.37 1.00 4.21
N PHE A 38 1.05 1.11 4.36
CA PHE A 38 0.16 0.03 4.77
C PHE A 38 0.26 -1.17 3.80
N VAL A 39 0.05 -0.94 2.50
CA VAL A 39 0.11 -2.01 1.49
C VAL A 39 1.48 -2.69 1.47
N GLY A 40 2.55 -1.90 1.56
CA GLY A 40 3.92 -2.38 1.59
C GLY A 40 4.21 -3.30 2.77
N HIS A 41 3.67 -3.01 3.95
CA HIS A 41 3.82 -3.86 5.13
C HIS A 41 3.00 -5.13 5.03
N VAL A 42 1.71 -5.04 4.67
CA VAL A 42 0.84 -6.23 4.58
C VAL A 42 1.32 -7.22 3.54
N LEU A 43 1.82 -6.76 2.38
CA LEU A 43 2.28 -7.63 1.28
C LEU A 43 3.79 -7.88 1.27
N LYS A 44 4.50 -7.39 2.29
CA LYS A 44 5.94 -7.51 2.44
C LYS A 44 6.75 -7.10 1.20
N LEU A 45 6.43 -5.94 0.64
CA LEU A 45 6.91 -5.57 -0.70
C LEU A 45 8.39 -5.21 -0.78
N ASN A 46 9.11 -5.01 0.32
CA ASN A 46 10.56 -4.80 0.27
C ASN A 46 11.35 -6.06 -0.14
N SER A 47 10.72 -7.25 -0.07
CA SER A 47 11.33 -8.50 -0.53
C SER A 47 11.06 -8.80 -2.01
N SER A 48 9.95 -8.30 -2.56
CA SER A 48 9.54 -8.54 -3.94
C SER A 48 9.90 -7.38 -4.88
N VAL A 49 9.89 -6.16 -4.35
CA VAL A 49 10.23 -4.93 -5.07
C VAL A 49 11.53 -4.37 -4.48
N THR A 50 12.63 -4.66 -5.16
CA THR A 50 13.99 -4.35 -4.69
C THR A 50 14.41 -2.91 -5.00
N THR A 51 13.69 -2.23 -5.88
CA THR A 51 13.91 -0.84 -6.25
C THR A 51 12.79 0.02 -5.69
N GLY A 52 13.13 1.00 -4.85
CA GLY A 52 12.14 1.93 -4.30
C GLY A 52 12.49 2.44 -2.92
N LEU A 53 11.78 3.48 -2.50
CA LEU A 53 12.00 4.07 -1.17
C LEU A 53 11.24 3.27 -0.11
N THR A 54 11.94 2.82 0.91
CA THR A 54 11.35 2.09 2.04
C THR A 54 11.36 2.91 3.33
N CYS A 55 10.48 2.58 4.28
CA CYS A 55 10.52 3.17 5.61
C CYS A 55 11.84 2.86 6.35
N ALA A 56 12.44 1.68 6.14
CA ALA A 56 13.79 1.40 6.62
C ALA A 56 14.85 2.29 5.95
N GLY A 57 14.71 2.60 4.66
CA GLY A 57 15.58 3.59 4.00
C GLY A 57 15.47 4.98 4.62
N MET A 58 14.28 5.36 5.10
CA MET A 58 14.05 6.63 5.78
C MET A 58 14.57 6.61 7.23
N VAL A 59 14.45 5.47 7.91
CA VAL A 59 14.83 5.30 9.31
C VAL A 59 16.18 4.60 9.40
N HIS A 60 17.20 5.29 9.90
CA HIS A 60 18.58 4.75 9.99
C HIS A 60 19.25 4.49 8.62
N ALA A 61 18.79 5.11 7.54
CA ALA A 61 19.36 4.97 6.19
C ALA A 61 19.47 3.50 5.73
N GLY A 62 18.53 2.64 6.15
CA GLY A 62 18.50 1.21 5.83
C GLY A 62 19.54 0.37 6.56
N LYS A 63 20.39 0.95 7.41
CA LYS A 63 21.49 0.23 8.08
C LYS A 63 21.03 -0.68 9.22
N LYS A 64 19.83 -0.44 9.75
CA LYS A 64 19.23 -1.23 10.83
C LYS A 64 17.93 -1.84 10.35
N HIS A 65 17.81 -3.16 10.52
CA HIS A 65 16.63 -3.95 10.13
C HIS A 65 16.10 -3.63 8.71
N PRO A 66 16.95 -3.67 7.66
CA PRO A 66 16.52 -3.36 6.29
C PRO A 66 15.36 -4.25 5.82
N THR A 67 15.35 -5.50 6.29
CA THR A 67 14.30 -6.46 6.00
C THR A 67 13.01 -6.17 6.73
N ALA A 68 12.95 -5.30 7.75
CA ALA A 68 11.72 -4.90 8.43
C ALA A 68 10.99 -3.75 7.71
N GLY A 69 11.65 -3.08 6.77
CA GLY A 69 11.04 -2.01 5.99
C GLY A 69 9.93 -2.47 5.05
N ALA A 70 9.21 -1.49 4.52
CA ALA A 70 8.19 -1.62 3.50
C ALA A 70 8.29 -0.44 2.53
N LEU A 71 7.85 -0.64 1.28
CA LEU A 71 7.75 0.46 0.31
C LEU A 71 6.77 1.52 0.78
N ILE A 72 7.13 2.80 0.56
CA ILE A 72 6.34 3.95 0.99
C ILE A 72 5.90 4.86 -0.16
N ARG A 73 6.07 4.43 -1.41
CA ARG A 73 5.69 5.22 -2.60
C ARG A 73 4.74 4.44 -3.48
N VAL A 74 3.60 5.03 -3.77
CA VAL A 74 2.55 4.42 -4.60
C VAL A 74 3.05 4.10 -6.01
N ASN A 75 3.79 5.03 -6.63
CA ASN A 75 4.32 4.85 -7.98
C ASN A 75 5.39 3.76 -8.04
N ASP A 76 6.18 3.56 -6.97
CA ASP A 76 7.18 2.48 -6.94
C ASP A 76 6.48 1.11 -6.96
N ILE A 77 5.33 0.99 -6.28
CA ILE A 77 4.51 -0.24 -6.30
C ILE A 77 3.82 -0.41 -7.66
N TYR A 78 3.14 0.63 -8.15
CA TYR A 78 2.39 0.58 -9.42
C TYR A 78 3.29 0.18 -10.60
N ASN A 79 4.43 0.87 -10.76
CA ASN A 79 5.33 0.68 -11.91
C ASN A 79 6.01 -0.69 -11.92
N PHE A 80 5.94 -1.46 -10.83
CA PHE A 80 6.46 -2.81 -10.75
C PHE A 80 5.42 -3.88 -11.10
N CYS A 81 4.13 -3.57 -10.97
CA CYS A 81 3.06 -4.55 -11.11
C CYS A 81 2.52 -4.62 -12.54
N ALA A 82 2.02 -5.79 -12.93
CA ALA A 82 1.30 -5.95 -14.19
C ALA A 82 -0.12 -5.37 -14.09
N ASP A 83 -0.53 -4.59 -15.08
CA ASP A 83 -1.86 -4.00 -15.18
C ASP A 83 -2.98 -5.05 -15.29
N LEU A 84 -4.16 -4.67 -14.80
CA LEU A 84 -5.41 -5.39 -14.96
C LEU A 84 -6.50 -4.45 -15.48
N ASP A 85 -7.36 -4.97 -16.36
CA ASP A 85 -8.52 -4.23 -16.86
C ASP A 85 -9.60 -4.09 -15.76
N ASP A 86 -9.81 -5.16 -15.00
CA ASP A 86 -10.84 -5.28 -13.97
C ASP A 86 -10.25 -5.79 -12.63
N PRO A 87 -10.89 -5.49 -11.48
CA PRO A 87 -10.44 -5.98 -10.19
C PRO A 87 -10.50 -7.51 -10.12
N ASN A 88 -9.40 -8.14 -9.68
CA ASN A 88 -9.35 -9.59 -9.51
C ASN A 88 -10.06 -10.00 -8.20
N PRO A 89 -11.09 -10.87 -8.24
CA PRO A 89 -11.78 -11.33 -7.03
C PRO A 89 -10.87 -12.04 -6.02
N LEU A 90 -9.78 -12.66 -6.48
CA LEU A 90 -8.78 -13.35 -5.66
C LEU A 90 -7.76 -12.40 -5.00
N GLY A 91 -7.82 -11.11 -5.33
CA GLY A 91 -6.93 -10.08 -4.78
C GLY A 91 -6.14 -9.35 -5.85
N CYS A 92 -6.14 -8.02 -5.78
CA CYS A 92 -5.34 -7.14 -6.61
C CYS A 92 -5.01 -5.85 -5.85
N LEU A 93 -4.23 -4.96 -6.46
CA LEU A 93 -4.06 -3.59 -5.96
C LEU A 93 -4.97 -2.65 -6.74
N ALA A 94 -5.61 -1.73 -6.03
CA ALA A 94 -6.41 -0.66 -6.64
C ALA A 94 -5.72 0.68 -6.41
N TYR A 95 -5.60 1.46 -7.48
CA TYR A 95 -4.93 2.75 -7.48
C TYR A 95 -5.88 3.84 -7.92
N TYR A 96 -5.75 5.00 -7.29
CA TYR A 96 -6.53 6.19 -7.62
C TYR A 96 -5.55 7.32 -7.85
N THR A 97 -5.64 7.97 -9.00
CA THR A 97 -4.78 9.12 -9.34
C THR A 97 -5.45 9.96 -10.42
N LEU A 98 -4.84 11.07 -10.81
CA LEU A 98 -5.31 11.88 -11.94
C LEU A 98 -4.81 11.26 -13.26
N LYS A 99 -5.61 11.35 -14.32
CA LYS A 99 -5.21 10.86 -15.66
C LYS A 99 -3.86 11.42 -16.12
N SER A 100 -3.58 12.69 -15.82
CA SER A 100 -2.31 13.36 -16.15
C SER A 100 -1.10 12.78 -15.42
N ASN A 101 -1.29 11.93 -14.40
CA ASN A 101 -0.22 11.27 -13.67
C ASN A 101 0.20 9.94 -14.28
N ILE A 102 -0.47 9.49 -15.34
CA ILE A 102 -0.04 8.34 -16.11
C ILE A 102 0.66 8.87 -17.36
N GLY A 103 1.92 8.48 -17.52
CA GLY A 103 2.72 8.81 -18.70
C GLY A 103 2.22 8.08 -19.95
N ALA A 104 2.72 8.51 -21.11
CA ALA A 104 2.42 7.84 -22.38
C ALA A 104 2.98 6.41 -22.44
N ASP A 105 3.99 6.12 -21.62
CA ASP A 105 4.58 4.79 -21.37
C ASP A 105 3.73 3.91 -20.43
N GLY A 106 2.61 4.43 -19.92
CA GLY A 106 1.75 3.74 -18.97
C GLY A 106 2.22 3.81 -17.51
N LEU A 107 3.38 4.43 -17.25
CA LEU A 107 3.94 4.50 -15.89
C LEU A 107 3.27 5.60 -15.07
N MET A 108 3.09 5.33 -13.78
CA MET A 108 2.62 6.33 -12.83
C MET A 108 3.77 7.26 -12.42
N GLY A 109 3.51 8.56 -12.57
CA GLY A 109 4.42 9.62 -12.19
C GLY A 109 4.48 9.91 -10.69
N THR A 110 5.23 10.97 -10.36
CA THR A 110 5.58 11.32 -8.99
C THR A 110 4.59 12.27 -8.31
N MET A 111 3.46 12.64 -8.95
CA MET A 111 2.49 13.56 -8.34
C MET A 111 2.01 13.11 -6.96
N ARG A 112 1.59 14.09 -6.15
CA ARG A 112 1.07 13.84 -4.78
C ARG A 112 -0.31 13.20 -4.79
N GLN A 113 -1.15 13.51 -5.78
CA GLN A 113 -2.49 12.94 -5.92
C GLN A 113 -2.44 11.50 -6.41
N LYS A 114 -2.09 10.58 -5.51
CA LYS A 114 -2.13 9.14 -5.76
C LYS A 114 -2.42 8.38 -4.47
N HIS A 115 -3.17 7.30 -4.60
CA HIS A 115 -3.61 6.45 -3.51
C HIS A 115 -3.54 4.99 -3.94
N VAL A 116 -3.31 4.09 -2.98
CA VAL A 116 -3.33 2.64 -3.22
C VAL A 116 -4.04 1.92 -2.09
N GLY A 117 -4.70 0.82 -2.42
CA GLY A 117 -5.25 -0.13 -1.46
C GLY A 117 -5.21 -1.55 -1.99
N ILE A 118 -5.40 -2.51 -1.09
CA ILE A 118 -5.57 -3.93 -1.43
C ILE A 118 -7.05 -4.15 -1.74
N CYS A 119 -7.36 -4.54 -2.98
CA CYS A 119 -8.71 -4.86 -3.43
C CYS A 119 -8.96 -6.36 -3.28
N PHE A 120 -9.98 -6.74 -2.52
CA PHE A 120 -10.35 -8.13 -2.25
C PHE A 120 -11.86 -8.22 -1.97
N GLU A 121 -12.55 -9.19 -2.58
CA GLU A 121 -13.99 -9.43 -2.39
C GLU A 121 -14.86 -8.16 -2.45
N GLY A 122 -14.66 -7.34 -3.49
CA GLY A 122 -15.46 -6.12 -3.73
C GLY A 122 -15.17 -4.95 -2.78
N HIS A 123 -14.15 -5.05 -1.94
CA HIS A 123 -13.71 -4.00 -1.02
C HIS A 123 -12.27 -3.58 -1.29
N VAL A 124 -11.94 -2.36 -0.89
CA VAL A 124 -10.59 -1.79 -0.96
C VAL A 124 -10.13 -1.42 0.44
N TYR A 125 -9.18 -2.20 0.95
CA TYR A 125 -8.52 -1.96 2.23
C TYR A 125 -7.38 -0.98 2.01
N ASN A 126 -7.43 0.18 2.66
CA ASN A 126 -6.51 1.28 2.39
C ASN A 126 -6.31 2.13 3.64
N TYR A 127 -5.17 2.83 3.73
CA TYR A 127 -4.96 3.80 4.80
C TYR A 127 -5.49 5.17 4.40
N GLY A 128 -6.40 5.73 5.18
CA GLY A 128 -6.94 7.07 4.95
C GLY A 128 -6.23 8.12 5.80
N ASN A 129 -5.37 8.97 5.21
CA ASN A 129 -4.63 10.01 5.95
C ASN A 129 -5.55 10.96 6.75
N ARG A 130 -6.74 11.30 6.24
CA ARG A 130 -7.69 12.17 6.98
C ARG A 130 -8.26 11.52 8.24
N ASN A 131 -8.29 10.20 8.30
CA ASN A 131 -8.84 9.44 9.41
C ASN A 131 -7.74 8.79 10.25
N ASP A 132 -6.48 8.90 9.82
CA ASP A 132 -5.30 8.29 10.41
C ASP A 132 -5.47 6.81 10.78
N LYS A 133 -6.11 6.06 9.88
CA LYS A 133 -6.34 4.64 10.08
C LYS A 133 -6.54 3.88 8.77
N VAL A 134 -6.33 2.57 8.82
CA VAL A 134 -6.81 1.65 7.79
C VAL A 134 -8.33 1.64 7.78
N ARG A 135 -8.90 1.70 6.59
CA ARG A 135 -10.33 1.67 6.29
C ARG A 135 -10.62 0.56 5.29
N LYS A 136 -11.89 0.18 5.24
CA LYS A 136 -12.47 -0.73 4.26
C LYS A 136 -13.55 0.03 3.52
N ASP A 137 -13.29 0.39 2.27
CA ASP A 137 -14.21 1.10 1.39
C ASP A 137 -14.75 0.12 0.34
N LYS A 138 -15.94 0.34 -0.24
CA LYS A 138 -16.40 -0.50 -1.35
C LYS A 138 -15.64 -0.13 -2.62
N VAL A 139 -15.45 -1.09 -3.53
CA VAL A 139 -14.95 -0.78 -4.87
C VAL A 139 -15.87 0.27 -5.52
N GLY A 140 -15.26 1.36 -5.99
CA GLY A 140 -15.97 2.50 -6.57
C GLY A 140 -16.12 3.70 -5.62
N ASP A 141 -16.11 3.52 -4.30
CA ASP A 141 -16.29 4.63 -3.34
C ASP A 141 -15.17 5.69 -3.45
N LEU A 142 -13.97 5.24 -3.82
CA LEU A 142 -12.79 6.10 -4.01
C LEU A 142 -12.63 6.63 -5.44
N ALA A 143 -13.58 6.35 -6.35
CA ALA A 143 -13.46 6.71 -7.77
C ALA A 143 -13.39 8.23 -8.02
N ASN A 144 -13.79 9.05 -7.04
CA ASN A 144 -13.71 10.51 -7.09
C ASN A 144 -12.78 11.10 -6.01
N LEU A 145 -11.84 10.31 -5.48
CA LEU A 145 -10.97 10.71 -4.36
C LEU A 145 -10.27 12.06 -4.58
N TYR A 146 -9.88 12.37 -5.82
CA TYR A 146 -9.25 13.63 -6.22
C TYR A 146 -10.14 14.47 -7.16
N GLY A 147 -11.46 14.25 -7.12
CA GLY A 147 -12.45 14.89 -7.98
C GLY A 147 -12.75 14.12 -9.26
N LYS A 148 -13.53 14.72 -10.17
CA LYS A 148 -14.09 14.07 -11.37
C LYS A 148 -13.05 13.55 -12.37
N ALA A 149 -11.82 14.06 -12.31
CA ALA A 149 -10.72 13.64 -13.18
C ALA A 149 -9.91 12.45 -12.61
N THR A 150 -10.31 11.95 -11.44
CA THR A 150 -9.71 10.74 -10.86
C THR A 150 -9.98 9.56 -11.78
N ILE A 151 -8.94 8.77 -12.05
CA ILE A 151 -9.04 7.48 -12.70
C ILE A 151 -8.74 6.38 -11.68
N THR A 152 -9.34 5.22 -11.90
CA THR A 152 -9.03 4.00 -11.15
C THR A 152 -8.21 3.07 -12.04
N ARG A 153 -7.16 2.47 -11.48
CA ARG A 153 -6.38 1.42 -12.13
C ARG A 153 -6.27 0.22 -11.20
N TYR A 154 -6.17 -0.96 -11.78
CA TYR A 154 -5.92 -2.19 -11.04
C TYR A 154 -4.63 -2.83 -11.52
N THR A 155 -3.89 -3.44 -10.61
CA THR A 155 -2.73 -4.27 -10.96
C THR A 155 -2.79 -5.58 -10.22
N MET A 156 -2.15 -6.61 -10.78
CA MET A 156 -1.85 -7.83 -10.04
C MET A 156 -1.10 -7.51 -8.74
N LEU A 157 -1.23 -8.37 -7.73
CA LEU A 157 -0.33 -8.34 -6.58
C LEU A 157 1.10 -8.65 -7.09
N PRO A 158 2.16 -8.02 -6.54
CA PRO A 158 3.54 -8.30 -6.92
C PRO A 158 3.88 -9.79 -6.86
N MET A 159 4.62 -10.30 -7.86
CA MET A 159 5.03 -11.70 -7.86
C MET A 159 5.90 -12.01 -6.64
N GLY A 160 5.62 -13.13 -5.96
CA GLY A 160 6.36 -13.55 -4.77
C GLY A 160 6.12 -12.67 -3.53
N HIS A 161 5.05 -11.86 -3.51
CA HIS A 161 4.64 -11.15 -2.30
C HIS A 161 4.34 -12.14 -1.16
N THR A 162 4.49 -11.66 0.06
CA THR A 162 4.17 -12.41 1.28
C THR A 162 3.11 -11.65 2.03
N VAL A 163 1.98 -12.30 2.35
CA VAL A 163 0.97 -11.68 3.20
C VAL A 163 1.34 -11.89 4.66
N LEU A 164 1.46 -10.78 5.39
CA LEU A 164 1.76 -10.75 6.81
C LEU A 164 0.52 -10.37 7.62
N THR A 165 0.39 -11.01 8.78
CA THR A 165 -0.47 -10.57 9.88
C THR A 165 0.13 -9.36 10.61
N LEU A 166 -0.68 -8.68 11.43
CA LEU A 166 -0.20 -7.58 12.25
C LEU A 166 0.91 -8.04 13.24
N ASP A 167 0.78 -9.23 13.80
CA ASP A 167 1.77 -9.77 14.74
C ASP A 167 3.08 -10.12 14.04
N GLU A 168 3.02 -10.71 12.83
CA GLU A 168 4.21 -10.95 12.01
C GLU A 168 4.90 -9.64 11.63
N ILE A 169 4.15 -8.58 11.29
CA ILE A 169 4.71 -7.24 11.02
C ILE A 169 5.44 -6.69 12.24
N LYS A 170 4.82 -6.75 13.43
CA LYS A 170 5.43 -6.27 14.68
C LYS A 170 6.67 -7.09 15.07
N GLY A 171 6.70 -8.37 14.72
CA GLY A 171 7.84 -9.26 14.95
C GLY A 171 9.03 -9.06 14.00
N LEU A 172 8.95 -8.18 13.00
CA LEU A 172 10.04 -7.96 12.05
C LEU A 172 11.28 -7.29 12.65
N VAL A 173 11.13 -6.59 13.78
CA VAL A 173 12.23 -5.99 14.53
C VAL A 173 12.42 -6.78 15.83
N PRO A 174 13.59 -7.40 16.07
CA PRO A 174 13.89 -8.05 17.33
C PRO A 174 13.79 -7.05 18.49
N LYS A 175 13.17 -7.47 19.59
CA LYS A 175 13.15 -6.69 20.84
C LYS A 175 14.52 -6.62 21.48
#